data_AF-A0A919LZ08-F1
#
_entry.id   AF-A0A919LZ08-F1
#
_cell.length_a   1.000
_cell.length_b   1.000
_cell.length_c   1.000
_cell.angle_alpha   90.00
_cell.angle_beta   90.00
_cell.angle_gamma   90.00
#
_symmetry.space_group_name_H-M   'P 1'
#
loop_
_entity.id
_entity.type
_entity.pdbx_description
1 polymer ?
#
loop_
_entity_poly.entity_id
_entity_poly.type
_entity_poly.pdbx_seq_one_letter_code
_entity_poly.pdbx_strand_id
1 'polypeptide(L)'
;MRNLRRNIVIAALLGLVAVLLPAPAMADKGVVDQYPLTTSLNIYPPATGQSAQYVKVVDTQLNLAAGESRHLRGRLETVSSTTGVVAFNAAIQCFATGSDARIGRLAVSSRNHEGSDASYAVTGHLPLLVDKLFTAPSAGSYTCGLYGLTASTSITGYHLAVVTGGKSYLQVSDVDQAGAGAWDSLQCNSKGNNTADSKCTFIGTSAKSDVFVFYNDGSTPKKWAYAPGTTTVQALANVTVTTCYQGTASCDGVPESERLPRTANSYSAVQFRLDVIQLGADNSHACYTAPATTVTNNVRDDAHHYTAYLGTTVTVDPSCGSMFLMRVYVKHVSGSPVKIDGVQEPSSLTNGIMMNL
;
A
#
# COMPACT_ATOMS: atom_id res chain seq x y z
N MET A 1 63.43 -1.86 -45.24
CA MET A 1 62.65 -0.83 -44.51
C MET A 1 61.25 -0.73 -45.13
N ARG A 2 60.26 -1.40 -44.52
CA ARG A 2 58.83 -1.19 -44.74
C ARG A 2 58.08 -1.83 -43.58
N ASN A 3 57.52 -0.97 -42.74
CA ASN A 3 56.64 -1.29 -41.63
C ASN A 3 55.33 -1.90 -42.17
N LEU A 4 54.84 -2.97 -41.56
CA LEU A 4 53.40 -3.27 -41.61
C LEU A 4 52.93 -3.81 -40.25
N ARG A 5 51.86 -3.18 -39.78
CA ARG A 5 51.36 -3.11 -38.42
C ARG A 5 50.64 -4.40 -38.02
N ARG A 6 50.87 -4.87 -36.79
CA ARG A 6 50.03 -5.86 -36.10
C ARG A 6 48.69 -5.22 -35.77
N ASN A 7 47.62 -5.66 -36.43
CA ASN A 7 46.25 -5.39 -36.01
C ASN A 7 45.91 -6.32 -34.83
N ILE A 8 45.88 -5.76 -33.62
CA ILE A 8 45.30 -6.41 -32.45
C ILE A 8 43.80 -6.13 -32.50
N VAL A 9 43.00 -7.15 -32.73
CA VAL A 9 41.54 -7.10 -32.56
C VAL A 9 41.28 -7.26 -31.06
N ILE A 10 40.92 -6.15 -30.40
CA ILE A 10 40.38 -6.19 -29.03
C ILE A 10 38.90 -6.55 -29.15
N ALA A 11 38.56 -7.79 -28.81
CA ALA A 11 37.17 -8.18 -28.60
C ALA A 11 36.66 -7.49 -27.33
N ALA A 12 35.81 -6.48 -27.50
CA ALA A 12 35.09 -5.87 -26.39
C ALA A 12 33.99 -6.83 -25.92
N LEU A 13 34.23 -7.54 -24.82
CA LEU A 13 33.17 -8.17 -24.05
C LEU A 13 32.28 -7.06 -23.47
N LEU A 14 31.14 -6.83 -24.10
CA LEU A 14 30.00 -6.14 -23.50
C LEU A 14 29.44 -7.05 -22.40
N GLY A 15 30.00 -6.93 -21.20
CA GLY A 15 29.39 -7.47 -19.99
C GLY A 15 28.08 -6.73 -19.72
N LEU A 16 26.96 -7.42 -19.90
CA LEU A 16 25.67 -6.98 -19.38
C LEU A 16 25.80 -6.93 -17.84
N VAL A 17 26.09 -5.76 -17.29
CA VAL A 17 25.87 -5.49 -15.87
C VAL A 17 24.36 -5.32 -15.73
N ALA A 18 23.66 -6.42 -15.48
CA ALA A 18 22.32 -6.37 -14.94
C ALA A 18 22.45 -5.63 -13.60
N VAL A 19 21.95 -4.39 -13.56
CA VAL A 19 21.72 -3.68 -12.30
C VAL A 19 20.67 -4.48 -11.56
N LEU A 20 21.11 -5.44 -10.74
CA LEU A 20 20.32 -6.06 -9.71
C LEU A 20 19.98 -4.94 -8.73
N LEU A 21 18.88 -4.24 -8.97
CA LEU A 21 18.26 -3.44 -7.94
C LEU A 21 18.04 -4.39 -6.75
N PRO A 22 18.56 -4.09 -5.55
CA PRO A 22 18.28 -4.90 -4.38
C PRO A 22 16.77 -4.97 -4.23
N ALA A 23 16.21 -6.18 -4.26
CA ALA A 23 14.86 -6.39 -3.78
C ALA A 23 14.81 -5.81 -2.36
N PRO A 24 13.81 -4.98 -1.99
CA PRO A 24 13.68 -4.53 -0.61
C PRO A 24 13.67 -5.79 0.26
N ALA A 25 14.59 -5.83 1.24
CA ALA A 25 14.74 -6.96 2.14
C ALA A 25 13.36 -7.34 2.68
N MET A 26 12.97 -8.61 2.46
CA MET A 26 11.64 -9.06 2.80
C MET A 26 11.47 -9.18 4.30
N ALA A 27 10.21 -9.13 4.69
CA ALA A 27 9.77 -8.54 5.90
C ALA A 27 8.91 -9.55 6.66
N ASP A 28 9.50 -10.69 6.99
CA ASP A 28 8.79 -11.82 7.56
C ASP A 28 9.70 -12.58 8.50
N LYS A 29 9.14 -13.11 9.58
CA LYS A 29 9.79 -14.20 10.30
C LYS A 29 9.67 -15.43 9.41
N GLY A 30 10.79 -15.97 8.93
CA GLY A 30 10.83 -17.22 8.15
C GLY A 30 10.92 -17.03 6.64
N VAL A 31 10.55 -18.08 5.89
CA VAL A 31 10.56 -18.08 4.42
C VAL A 31 9.22 -17.53 3.93
N VAL A 32 9.18 -17.10 2.67
CA VAL A 32 7.95 -16.59 2.04
C VAL A 32 7.73 -17.38 0.77
N ASP A 33 6.53 -17.96 0.65
CA ASP A 33 6.07 -18.59 -0.57
C ASP A 33 5.53 -17.53 -1.52
N GLN A 34 5.91 -17.60 -2.79
CA GLN A 34 5.45 -16.69 -3.82
C GLN A 34 4.62 -17.43 -4.87
N TYR A 35 3.41 -16.94 -5.10
CA TYR A 35 2.45 -17.43 -6.06
C TYR A 35 2.31 -16.41 -7.19
N PRO A 36 3.06 -16.55 -8.31
CA PRO A 36 3.00 -15.62 -9.42
C PRO A 36 1.77 -15.86 -10.30
N LEU A 37 1.24 -14.80 -10.90
CA LEU A 37 0.35 -14.95 -12.05
C LEU A 37 1.18 -15.40 -13.27
N THR A 38 0.80 -16.53 -13.85
CA THR A 38 1.48 -17.12 -15.02
C THR A 38 0.68 -16.99 -16.30
N THR A 39 -0.61 -16.72 -16.22
CA THR A 39 -1.52 -16.62 -17.36
C THR A 39 -1.93 -15.17 -17.63
N SER A 40 -2.26 -14.86 -18.88
CA SER A 40 -2.79 -13.54 -19.24
C SER A 40 -4.13 -13.30 -18.58
N LEU A 41 -4.32 -12.12 -18.00
CA LEU A 41 -5.55 -11.70 -17.35
C LEU A 41 -5.82 -10.22 -17.63
N ASN A 42 -7.05 -9.90 -18.00
CA ASN A 42 -7.53 -8.53 -18.15
C ASN A 42 -8.56 -8.24 -17.06
N ILE A 43 -8.45 -7.07 -16.44
CA ILE A 43 -9.42 -6.52 -15.50
C ILE A 43 -10.25 -5.50 -16.26
N TYR A 44 -11.54 -5.76 -16.42
CA TYR A 44 -12.47 -4.87 -17.12
C TYR A 44 -13.22 -3.99 -16.11
N PRO A 45 -13.58 -2.75 -16.48
CA PRO A 45 -14.51 -1.97 -15.68
C PRO A 45 -15.86 -2.71 -15.58
N PRO A 46 -16.67 -2.45 -14.53
CA PRO A 46 -18.01 -2.98 -14.47
C PRO A 46 -18.82 -2.53 -15.68
N ALA A 47 -19.69 -3.40 -16.18
CA ALA A 47 -20.65 -3.02 -17.21
C ALA A 47 -21.56 -1.89 -16.69
N THR A 48 -22.06 -1.04 -17.59
CA THR A 48 -22.94 0.07 -17.23
C THR A 48 -24.12 -0.42 -16.38
N GLY A 49 -24.31 0.19 -15.22
CA GLY A 49 -25.37 -0.17 -14.26
C GLY A 49 -25.03 -1.34 -13.33
N GLN A 50 -23.82 -1.91 -13.41
CA GLN A 50 -23.35 -2.92 -12.48
C GLN A 50 -22.42 -2.34 -11.41
N SER A 51 -22.46 -2.94 -10.22
CA SER A 51 -21.50 -2.64 -9.16
C SER A 51 -20.09 -3.07 -9.56
N ALA A 52 -19.09 -2.28 -9.16
CA ALA A 52 -17.70 -2.64 -9.36
C ALA A 52 -17.37 -3.97 -8.65
N GLN A 53 -16.67 -4.87 -9.34
CA GLN A 53 -16.29 -6.18 -8.82
C GLN A 53 -14.78 -6.36 -8.85
N TYR A 54 -14.28 -7.01 -7.82
CA TYR A 54 -12.88 -7.42 -7.74
C TYR A 54 -12.66 -8.68 -8.57
N VAL A 55 -11.74 -8.61 -9.52
CA VAL A 55 -11.29 -9.74 -10.35
C VAL A 55 -10.16 -10.45 -9.64
N LYS A 56 -10.30 -11.76 -9.43
CA LYS A 56 -9.25 -12.58 -8.82
C LYS A 56 -8.05 -12.69 -9.76
N VAL A 57 -6.87 -12.36 -9.26
CA VAL A 57 -5.62 -12.40 -10.02
C VAL A 57 -4.88 -13.70 -9.74
N VAL A 58 -4.56 -13.95 -8.48
CA VAL A 58 -3.90 -15.19 -8.02
C VAL A 58 -4.41 -15.50 -6.63
N ASP A 59 -4.54 -16.77 -6.30
CA ASP A 59 -4.89 -17.25 -4.97
C ASP A 59 -4.02 -18.41 -4.54
N THR A 60 -4.12 -18.71 -3.24
CA THR A 60 -3.57 -19.91 -2.64
C THR A 60 -4.48 -20.37 -1.51
N GLN A 61 -4.38 -21.65 -1.18
CA GLN A 61 -5.10 -22.26 -0.08
C GLN A 61 -4.16 -22.43 1.11
N LEU A 62 -4.58 -21.97 2.28
CA LEU A 62 -3.85 -22.04 3.54
C LEU A 62 -4.60 -22.93 4.52
N ASN A 63 -3.91 -23.90 5.10
CA ASN A 63 -4.45 -24.69 6.21
C ASN A 63 -3.83 -24.19 7.51
N LEU A 64 -4.66 -23.63 8.39
CA LEU A 64 -4.21 -22.86 9.54
C LEU A 64 -4.91 -23.33 10.81
N ALA A 65 -4.21 -23.27 11.93
CA ALA A 65 -4.77 -23.42 13.26
C ALA A 65 -5.59 -22.16 13.65
N ALA A 66 -6.45 -22.30 14.67
CA ALA A 66 -7.17 -21.14 15.21
C ALA A 66 -6.18 -20.13 15.81
N GLY A 67 -6.32 -18.85 15.45
CA GLY A 67 -5.45 -17.77 15.90
C GLY A 67 -4.11 -17.66 15.16
N GLU A 68 -3.79 -18.62 14.30
CA GLU A 68 -2.59 -18.58 13.48
C GLU A 68 -2.65 -17.43 12.47
N SER A 69 -1.57 -16.67 12.37
CA SER A 69 -1.49 -15.48 11.53
C SER A 69 -0.51 -15.66 10.38
N ARG A 70 -0.85 -15.04 9.25
CA ARG A 70 -0.05 -15.01 8.03
C ARG A 70 0.04 -13.59 7.51
N HIS A 71 1.27 -13.17 7.22
CA HIS A 71 1.48 -11.96 6.45
C HIS A 71 1.32 -12.30 4.97
N LEU A 72 0.51 -11.50 4.29
CA LEU A 72 0.19 -11.61 2.89
C LEU A 72 0.64 -10.31 2.21
N ARG A 73 1.49 -10.41 1.19
CA ARG A 73 1.91 -9.28 0.36
C ARG A 73 1.52 -9.52 -1.09
N GLY A 74 0.66 -8.66 -1.62
CA GLY A 74 0.30 -8.64 -3.02
C GLY A 74 1.14 -7.62 -3.78
N ARG A 75 1.62 -8.00 -4.96
CA ARG A 75 2.05 -7.05 -5.99
C ARG A 75 1.15 -7.23 -7.19
N LEU A 76 0.44 -6.18 -7.61
CA LEU A 76 -0.37 -6.16 -8.82
C LEU A 76 0.20 -5.11 -9.76
N GLU A 77 0.79 -5.55 -10.86
CA GLU A 77 1.27 -4.65 -11.91
C GLU A 77 0.35 -4.74 -13.12
N THR A 78 -0.08 -3.58 -13.63
CA THR A 78 -0.97 -3.52 -14.79
C THR A 78 -0.47 -2.54 -15.84
N VAL A 79 -0.95 -2.74 -17.07
CA VAL A 79 -0.87 -1.80 -18.18
C VAL A 79 -2.28 -1.46 -18.63
N SER A 80 -2.61 -0.18 -18.70
CA SER A 80 -3.90 0.28 -19.22
C SER A 80 -3.99 0.11 -20.74
N SER A 81 -5.18 -0.22 -21.26
CA SER A 81 -5.45 -0.23 -22.70
C SER A 81 -5.83 1.14 -23.27
N THR A 82 -5.84 2.18 -22.43
CA THR A 82 -6.19 3.57 -22.80
C THR A 82 -5.10 4.52 -22.33
N THR A 83 -5.02 5.72 -22.89
CA THR A 83 -4.18 6.83 -22.40
C THR A 83 -4.89 7.69 -21.34
N GLY A 84 -6.19 7.44 -21.11
CA GLY A 84 -6.94 8.16 -20.09
C GLY A 84 -6.72 7.62 -18.67
N VAL A 85 -7.05 8.45 -17.68
CA VAL A 85 -6.95 8.11 -16.26
C VAL A 85 -8.13 7.24 -15.82
N VAL A 86 -7.87 6.11 -15.19
CA VAL A 86 -8.87 5.14 -14.71
C VAL A 86 -8.53 4.66 -13.31
N ALA A 87 -9.54 4.34 -12.49
CA ALA A 87 -9.29 3.86 -11.14
C ALA A 87 -8.57 2.50 -11.17
N PHE A 88 -7.64 2.28 -10.26
CA PHE A 88 -6.96 0.99 -10.12
C PHE A 88 -6.73 0.67 -8.64
N ASN A 89 -7.29 -0.47 -8.22
CA ASN A 89 -7.15 -0.96 -6.86
C ASN A 89 -6.53 -2.35 -6.87
N ALA A 90 -5.58 -2.57 -5.96
CA ALA A 90 -5.11 -3.89 -5.57
C ALA A 90 -5.65 -4.22 -4.18
N ALA A 91 -6.18 -5.43 -4.00
CA ALA A 91 -6.76 -5.85 -2.73
C ALA A 91 -6.38 -7.28 -2.36
N ILE A 92 -6.22 -7.55 -1.07
CA ILE A 92 -6.10 -8.91 -0.54
C ILE A 92 -7.39 -9.30 0.16
N GLN A 93 -7.96 -10.42 -0.27
CA GLN A 93 -9.16 -11.01 0.32
C GLN A 93 -8.87 -12.45 0.75
N CYS A 94 -9.48 -12.86 1.84
CA CYS A 94 -9.42 -14.23 2.32
C CYS A 94 -10.83 -14.72 2.63
N PHE A 95 -11.11 -15.97 2.32
CA PHE A 95 -12.39 -16.63 2.48
C PHE A 95 -12.18 -17.97 3.16
N ALA A 96 -13.16 -18.45 3.92
CA ALA A 96 -13.17 -19.85 4.29
C ALA A 96 -13.33 -20.68 3.00
N THR A 97 -12.56 -21.77 2.84
CA THR A 97 -12.62 -22.58 1.63
C THR A 97 -14.03 -23.15 1.44
N GLY A 98 -14.61 -22.97 0.26
CA GLY A 98 -16.00 -23.37 -0.02
C GLY A 98 -17.05 -22.39 0.48
N SER A 99 -16.66 -21.19 0.90
CA SER A 99 -17.55 -20.10 1.29
C SER A 99 -17.25 -18.83 0.50
N ASP A 100 -18.29 -18.08 0.18
CA ASP A 100 -18.17 -16.72 -0.37
C ASP A 100 -18.08 -15.65 0.73
N ALA A 101 -18.15 -16.05 2.00
CA ALA A 101 -18.03 -15.14 3.13
C ALA A 101 -16.58 -14.73 3.35
N ARG A 102 -16.27 -13.47 3.05
CA ARG A 102 -14.96 -12.88 3.32
C ARG A 102 -14.68 -12.83 4.81
N ILE A 103 -13.46 -13.19 5.18
CA ILE A 103 -12.95 -13.09 6.55
C ILE A 103 -12.24 -11.75 6.75
N GLY A 104 -12.80 -10.95 7.66
CA GLY A 104 -12.28 -9.65 8.04
C GLY A 104 -12.39 -8.58 6.95
N ARG A 105 -11.73 -7.45 7.21
CA ARG A 105 -11.60 -6.34 6.26
C ARG A 105 -10.68 -6.72 5.11
N LEU A 106 -10.92 -6.13 3.94
CA LEU A 106 -10.00 -6.22 2.82
C LEU A 106 -8.97 -5.08 2.90
N ALA A 107 -7.70 -5.43 2.80
CA ALA A 107 -6.62 -4.45 2.66
C ALA A 107 -6.61 -4.01 1.20
N VAL A 108 -6.61 -2.70 0.96
CA VAL A 108 -6.69 -2.12 -0.39
C VAL A 108 -5.59 -1.08 -0.53
N SER A 109 -4.92 -1.08 -1.68
CA SER A 109 -4.12 0.04 -2.15
C SER A 109 -4.76 0.59 -3.42
N SER A 110 -4.88 1.91 -3.48
CA SER A 110 -5.66 2.62 -4.49
C SER A 110 -4.82 3.73 -5.12
N ARG A 111 -4.67 3.65 -6.43
CA ARG A 111 -4.05 4.69 -7.25
C ARG A 111 -4.69 4.67 -8.62
N ASN A 112 -4.99 5.80 -9.24
CA ASN A 112 -5.47 5.73 -10.62
C ASN A 112 -4.32 5.41 -11.58
N HIS A 113 -4.60 4.54 -12.55
CA HIS A 113 -3.72 4.34 -13.69
C HIS A 113 -3.88 5.52 -14.64
N GLU A 114 -2.78 6.16 -14.98
CA GLU A 114 -2.72 7.45 -15.68
C GLU A 114 -2.57 7.26 -17.20
N GLY A 115 -2.94 6.08 -17.71
CA GLY A 115 -2.80 5.72 -19.12
C GLY A 115 -1.59 4.84 -19.46
N SER A 116 -1.66 4.23 -20.65
CA SER A 116 -0.63 3.36 -21.26
C SER A 116 0.68 4.06 -21.59
N ASP A 117 0.66 5.38 -21.69
CA ASP A 117 1.77 6.27 -22.02
C ASP A 117 2.31 7.02 -20.79
N ALA A 118 1.76 6.75 -19.60
CA ALA A 118 2.19 7.37 -18.36
C ALA A 118 3.66 7.08 -18.04
N SER A 119 4.38 8.11 -17.57
CA SER A 119 5.80 8.03 -17.21
C SER A 119 6.00 7.44 -15.82
N TYR A 120 5.76 6.13 -15.68
CA TYR A 120 6.17 5.36 -14.51
C TYR A 120 7.62 4.88 -14.62
N ALA A 121 8.10 4.09 -13.64
CA ALA A 121 9.43 3.50 -13.68
C ALA A 121 9.68 2.67 -14.96
N VAL A 122 8.62 2.02 -15.45
CA VAL A 122 8.52 1.48 -16.80
C VAL A 122 7.28 2.12 -17.42
N THR A 123 7.41 2.79 -18.56
CA THR A 123 6.30 3.51 -19.21
C THR A 123 5.04 2.64 -19.31
N GLY A 124 3.92 3.16 -18.84
CA GLY A 124 2.62 2.48 -18.87
C GLY A 124 2.43 1.35 -17.86
N HIS A 125 3.46 0.95 -17.11
CA HIS A 125 3.38 -0.10 -16.10
C HIS A 125 3.20 0.47 -14.70
N LEU A 126 2.02 0.27 -14.11
CA LEU A 126 1.73 0.70 -12.75
C LEU A 126 1.71 -0.48 -11.78
N PRO A 127 2.71 -0.62 -10.89
CA PRO A 127 2.65 -1.57 -9.78
C PRO A 127 1.94 -0.98 -8.57
N LEU A 128 1.06 -1.76 -7.95
CA LEU A 128 0.56 -1.55 -6.60
C LEU A 128 1.02 -2.69 -5.70
N LEU A 129 1.44 -2.33 -4.49
CA LEU A 129 1.68 -3.27 -3.41
C LEU A 129 0.50 -3.23 -2.45
N VAL A 130 0.27 -4.29 -1.70
CA VAL A 130 -0.74 -4.31 -0.65
C VAL A 130 -0.32 -5.35 0.38
N ASP A 131 -0.38 -4.98 1.65
CA ASP A 131 -0.03 -5.86 2.76
C ASP A 131 -1.27 -6.15 3.61
N LYS A 132 -1.39 -7.39 4.06
CA LYS A 132 -2.44 -7.81 4.98
C LYS A 132 -1.88 -8.79 6.00
N LEU A 133 -2.16 -8.56 7.28
CA LEU A 133 -2.04 -9.59 8.30
C LEU A 133 -3.38 -10.32 8.38
N PHE A 134 -3.39 -11.57 7.94
CA PHE A 134 -4.55 -12.46 8.08
C PHE A 134 -4.41 -13.30 9.33
N THR A 135 -5.46 -13.40 10.15
CA THR A 135 -5.51 -14.28 11.32
C THR A 135 -6.71 -15.22 11.16
N ALA A 136 -6.46 -16.53 11.23
CA ALA A 136 -7.49 -17.53 11.10
C ALA A 136 -8.43 -17.51 12.33
N PRO A 137 -9.74 -17.24 12.16
CA PRO A 137 -10.68 -17.21 13.29
C PRO A 137 -10.93 -18.59 13.91
N SER A 138 -10.76 -19.65 13.13
CA SER A 138 -10.88 -21.05 13.56
C SER A 138 -9.85 -21.92 12.84
N ALA A 139 -9.61 -23.13 13.34
CA ALA A 139 -8.80 -24.09 12.59
C ALA A 139 -9.53 -24.49 11.32
N GLY A 140 -8.85 -24.49 10.17
CA GLY A 140 -9.47 -24.83 8.90
C GLY A 140 -8.68 -24.39 7.69
N SER A 141 -9.35 -24.44 6.54
CA SER A 141 -8.78 -24.12 5.25
C SER A 141 -9.31 -22.79 4.72
N TYR A 142 -8.42 -21.94 4.25
CA TYR A 142 -8.72 -20.57 3.81
C TYR A 142 -8.16 -20.32 2.41
N THR A 143 -8.96 -19.74 1.52
CA THR A 143 -8.49 -19.26 0.23
C THR A 143 -8.17 -17.78 0.36
N CYS A 144 -6.89 -17.43 0.25
CA CYS A 144 -6.44 -16.04 0.22
C CYS A 144 -5.95 -15.69 -1.18
N GLY A 145 -6.32 -14.50 -1.68
CA GLY A 145 -5.99 -14.08 -3.03
C GLY A 145 -5.69 -12.60 -3.15
N LEU A 146 -4.92 -12.29 -4.19
CA LEU A 146 -4.76 -10.95 -4.73
C LEU A 146 -5.86 -10.69 -5.76
N TYR A 147 -6.50 -9.54 -5.66
CA TYR A 147 -7.59 -9.12 -6.51
C TYR A 147 -7.31 -7.73 -7.08
N GLY A 148 -7.77 -7.49 -8.30
CA GLY A 148 -7.70 -6.20 -8.96
C GLY A 148 -9.09 -5.64 -9.24
N LEU A 149 -9.23 -4.33 -9.22
CA LEU A 149 -10.45 -3.63 -9.63
C LEU A 149 -10.09 -2.40 -10.45
N THR A 150 -10.88 -2.14 -11.48
CA THR A 150 -10.82 -0.89 -12.24
C THR A 150 -12.22 -0.33 -12.46
N ALA A 151 -12.32 1.00 -12.53
CA ALA A 151 -13.56 1.71 -12.79
C ALA A 151 -13.28 3.08 -13.40
N SER A 152 -14.18 3.54 -14.26
CA SER A 152 -14.17 4.92 -14.77
C SER A 152 -15.60 5.34 -15.08
N THR A 153 -15.92 6.60 -14.78
CA THR A 153 -17.20 7.21 -15.13
C THR A 153 -17.17 7.92 -16.48
N SER A 154 -15.99 8.08 -17.09
CA SER A 154 -15.78 8.83 -18.33
C SER A 154 -15.24 8.00 -19.49
N ILE A 155 -14.71 6.80 -19.23
CA ILE A 155 -14.09 5.94 -20.23
C ILE A 155 -14.77 4.56 -20.20
N THR A 156 -15.21 4.09 -21.36
CA THR A 156 -15.81 2.77 -21.56
C THR A 156 -14.93 1.92 -22.49
N GLY A 157 -15.13 0.60 -22.48
CA GLY A 157 -14.45 -0.32 -23.41
C GLY A 157 -12.94 -0.50 -23.18
N TYR A 158 -12.39 -0.02 -22.07
CA TYR A 158 -10.99 -0.21 -21.70
C TYR A 158 -10.80 -1.44 -20.80
N HIS A 159 -9.55 -1.84 -20.58
CA HIS A 159 -9.17 -2.80 -19.55
C HIS A 159 -7.79 -2.46 -18.98
N LEU A 160 -7.49 -3.05 -17.83
CA LEU A 160 -6.13 -3.14 -17.29
C LEU A 160 -5.61 -4.55 -17.53
N ALA A 161 -4.57 -4.69 -18.35
CA ALA A 161 -3.89 -5.95 -18.58
C ALA A 161 -2.92 -6.22 -17.43
N VAL A 162 -3.06 -7.36 -16.76
CA VAL A 162 -2.16 -7.74 -15.66
C VAL A 162 -0.84 -8.24 -16.22
N VAL A 163 0.27 -7.69 -15.71
CA VAL A 163 1.62 -8.04 -16.16
C VAL A 163 2.04 -9.37 -15.53
N THR A 164 2.38 -10.35 -16.37
CA THR A 164 2.85 -11.68 -15.98
C THR A 164 4.38 -11.71 -15.81
N GLY A 165 5.00 -12.89 -15.73
CA GLY A 165 6.47 -13.01 -15.64
C GLY A 165 7.03 -12.60 -14.28
N GLY A 166 6.28 -12.86 -13.19
CA GLY A 166 6.71 -12.54 -11.82
C GLY A 166 6.54 -11.06 -11.44
N LYS A 167 5.84 -10.26 -12.26
CA LYS A 167 5.51 -8.86 -11.95
C LYS A 167 4.22 -8.70 -11.15
N SER A 168 3.32 -9.66 -11.24
CA SER A 168 2.14 -9.77 -10.39
C SER A 168 2.16 -11.08 -9.61
N TYR A 169 2.02 -11.02 -8.29
CA TYR A 169 2.12 -12.17 -7.40
C TYR A 169 1.43 -11.93 -6.05
N LEU A 170 1.11 -13.03 -5.37
CA LEU A 170 0.81 -13.05 -3.94
C LEU A 170 1.96 -13.75 -3.22
N GLN A 171 2.46 -13.12 -2.16
CA GLN A 171 3.42 -13.68 -1.23
C GLN A 171 2.73 -14.01 0.08
N VAL A 172 3.09 -15.13 0.70
CA VAL A 172 2.56 -15.59 1.98
C VAL A 172 3.70 -16.06 2.87
N SER A 173 3.73 -15.60 4.12
CA SER A 173 4.68 -16.12 5.11
C SER A 173 4.48 -17.63 5.31
N ASP A 174 5.55 -18.42 5.33
CA ASP A 174 5.45 -19.87 5.48
C ASP A 174 5.08 -20.28 6.92
N VAL A 175 5.53 -19.49 7.90
CA VAL A 175 5.29 -19.69 9.32
C VAL A 175 4.31 -18.67 9.93
N ASP A 176 3.83 -19.02 11.13
CA ASP A 176 3.00 -18.16 11.97
C ASP A 176 3.73 -16.88 12.36
N GLN A 177 3.08 -15.75 12.04
CA GLN A 177 3.49 -14.43 12.50
C GLN A 177 2.93 -14.18 13.90
N ALA A 178 3.28 -15.08 14.82
CA ALA A 178 2.75 -15.10 16.18
C ALA A 178 2.99 -13.75 16.88
N GLY A 179 1.93 -13.19 17.45
CA GLY A 179 1.96 -11.91 18.14
C GLY A 179 2.07 -10.69 17.23
N ALA A 180 2.04 -10.82 15.90
CA ALA A 180 1.99 -9.67 15.00
C ALA A 180 0.75 -8.80 15.24
N GLY A 181 0.88 -7.50 15.00
CA GLY A 181 -0.19 -6.52 15.13
C GLY A 181 -0.64 -5.98 13.79
N ALA A 182 -1.95 -5.71 13.65
CA ALA A 182 -2.51 -4.94 12.55
C ALA A 182 -3.05 -3.58 13.03
N TRP A 183 -2.95 -2.57 12.19
CA TRP A 183 -3.48 -1.22 12.36
C TRP A 183 -4.42 -0.90 11.21
N ASP A 184 -5.58 -0.36 11.56
CA ASP A 184 -6.47 0.30 10.63
C ASP A 184 -6.54 1.78 11.00
N SER A 185 -6.71 2.61 9.98
CA SER A 185 -6.97 4.04 10.16
C SER A 185 -8.43 4.28 10.56
N LEU A 186 -8.76 5.54 10.84
CA LEU A 186 -10.13 5.93 11.11
C LEU A 186 -11.07 5.60 9.96
N GLN A 187 -12.35 5.41 10.29
CA GLN A 187 -13.39 5.34 9.27
C GLN A 187 -13.45 6.66 8.52
N CYS A 188 -13.28 6.60 7.21
CA CYS A 188 -13.33 7.77 6.35
C CYS A 188 -13.96 7.38 5.02
N ASN A 189 -15.19 7.83 4.78
CA ASN A 189 -15.92 7.45 3.59
C ASN A 189 -15.33 8.03 2.29
N SER A 190 -15.74 7.44 1.17
CA SER A 190 -15.29 7.86 -0.16
C SER A 190 -15.55 9.34 -0.44
N LYS A 191 -16.70 9.87 0.01
CA LYS A 191 -17.07 11.29 -0.16
C LYS A 191 -16.19 12.25 0.63
N GLY A 192 -15.46 11.75 1.63
CA GLY A 192 -14.65 12.59 2.48
C GLY A 192 -15.51 13.57 3.28
N ASN A 193 -16.65 13.15 3.80
CA ASN A 193 -17.40 13.96 4.77
C ASN A 193 -17.25 13.41 6.19
N ASN A 194 -17.42 14.31 7.16
CA ASN A 194 -17.39 13.97 8.58
C ASN A 194 -18.82 13.83 9.08
N THR A 195 -19.21 12.59 9.41
CA THR A 195 -20.52 12.24 9.97
C THR A 195 -20.34 11.63 11.36
N ALA A 196 -21.40 11.08 11.95
CA ALA A 196 -21.27 10.26 13.15
C ALA A 196 -20.32 9.06 12.90
N ASP A 197 -20.46 8.42 11.74
CA ASP A 197 -19.77 7.18 11.37
C ASP A 197 -18.55 7.40 10.45
N SER A 198 -18.11 8.63 10.24
CA SER A 198 -16.95 8.96 9.38
C SER A 198 -16.19 10.13 9.96
N LYS A 199 -14.88 9.95 10.16
CA LYS A 199 -13.93 10.93 10.69
C LYS A 199 -12.72 10.97 9.75
N CYS A 200 -12.91 11.62 8.62
CA CYS A 200 -11.86 11.85 7.64
C CYS A 200 -10.85 12.90 8.13
N THR A 201 -9.57 12.61 7.87
CA THR A 201 -8.48 13.56 8.11
C THR A 201 -8.12 14.26 6.80
N PHE A 202 -8.06 15.59 6.85
CA PHE A 202 -7.60 16.44 5.76
C PHE A 202 -6.35 17.20 6.18
N ILE A 203 -5.39 17.34 5.27
CA ILE A 203 -4.17 18.13 5.45
C ILE A 203 -3.94 19.01 4.23
N GLY A 204 -3.19 20.11 4.41
CA GLY A 204 -3.06 21.15 3.39
C GLY A 204 -4.21 22.17 3.42
N THR A 205 -5.06 22.10 4.44
CA THR A 205 -6.09 23.09 4.75
C THR A 205 -5.53 24.20 5.63
N SER A 206 -6.28 25.28 5.81
CA SER A 206 -5.93 26.35 6.75
C SER A 206 -5.79 25.85 8.20
N ALA A 207 -6.51 24.78 8.54
CA ALA A 207 -6.55 24.22 9.88
C ALA A 207 -5.43 23.20 10.18
N LYS A 208 -4.85 22.56 9.16
CA LYS A 208 -3.93 21.43 9.36
C LYS A 208 -2.96 21.23 8.20
N SER A 209 -1.66 21.29 8.47
CA SER A 209 -0.59 21.02 7.49
C SER A 209 -0.09 19.58 7.49
N ASP A 210 -0.20 18.89 8.63
CA ASP A 210 0.36 17.57 8.83
C ASP A 210 -0.36 16.78 9.92
N VAL A 211 -0.08 15.48 9.98
CA VAL A 211 -0.64 14.54 10.96
C VAL A 211 0.26 13.32 11.14
N PHE A 212 0.13 12.65 12.28
CA PHE A 212 0.59 11.28 12.49
C PHE A 212 -0.61 10.32 12.44
N VAL A 213 -0.72 9.58 11.33
CA VAL A 213 -1.68 8.48 11.19
C VAL A 213 -1.36 7.39 12.21
N PHE A 214 -2.40 6.73 12.73
CA PHE A 214 -2.34 5.76 13.85
C PHE A 214 -1.94 6.36 15.20
N TYR A 215 -1.96 7.69 15.34
CA TYR A 215 -1.50 8.35 16.56
C TYR A 215 -2.31 9.60 16.95
N ASN A 216 -2.29 10.66 16.14
CA ASN A 216 -3.00 11.93 16.42
C ASN A 216 -3.90 12.40 15.27
N ASP A 217 -4.25 11.48 14.38
CA ASP A 217 -5.29 11.63 13.37
C ASP A 217 -6.71 11.56 13.97
N GLY A 218 -6.83 11.30 15.27
CA GLY A 218 -8.08 11.06 15.98
C GLY A 218 -8.31 9.59 16.31
N SER A 219 -7.45 8.69 15.82
CA SER A 219 -7.40 7.30 16.30
C SER A 219 -6.80 7.23 17.70
N THR A 220 -7.18 6.19 18.45
CA THR A 220 -6.50 5.86 19.71
C THR A 220 -5.17 5.17 19.38
N PRO A 221 -4.01 5.68 19.85
CA PRO A 221 -2.73 5.02 19.64
C PRO A 221 -2.76 3.58 20.18
N LYS A 222 -2.49 2.61 19.31
CA LYS A 222 -2.42 1.20 19.69
C LYS A 222 -1.00 0.83 20.12
N LYS A 223 -0.83 0.54 21.41
CA LYS A 223 0.38 -0.08 21.98
C LYS A 223 0.41 -1.55 21.62
N TRP A 224 1.56 -2.03 21.18
CA TRP A 224 1.76 -3.42 20.77
C TRP A 224 2.96 -4.01 21.51
N ALA A 225 2.76 -5.15 22.17
CA ALA A 225 3.81 -5.87 22.86
C ALA A 225 4.49 -6.84 21.88
N TYR A 226 5.81 -6.77 21.80
CA TYR A 226 6.57 -7.76 21.04
C TYR A 226 6.72 -9.07 21.84
N ALA A 227 7.00 -10.18 21.15
CA ALA A 227 7.14 -11.49 21.78
C ALA A 227 8.45 -11.63 22.60
N PRO A 228 8.48 -12.41 23.70
CA PRO A 228 9.72 -12.65 24.43
C PRO A 228 10.83 -13.19 23.53
N GLY A 229 12.03 -12.61 23.64
CA GLY A 229 13.19 -12.99 22.83
C GLY A 229 13.28 -12.31 21.46
N THR A 230 12.29 -11.52 21.04
CA THR A 230 12.40 -10.68 19.83
C THR A 230 13.55 -9.69 20.01
N THR A 231 14.46 -9.67 19.03
CA THR A 231 15.60 -8.72 19.01
C THR A 231 15.39 -7.61 17.98
N THR A 232 14.51 -7.84 17.01
CA THR A 232 14.22 -6.93 15.93
C THR A 232 12.72 -6.91 15.67
N VAL A 233 12.17 -5.73 15.46
CA VAL A 233 10.78 -5.54 15.04
C VAL A 233 10.75 -4.97 13.65
N GLN A 234 9.69 -5.27 12.92
CA GLN A 234 9.44 -4.66 11.63
C GLN A 234 8.09 -4.00 11.61
N ALA A 235 8.02 -2.86 10.94
CA ALA A 235 6.78 -2.14 10.70
C ALA A 235 6.61 -1.89 9.20
N LEU A 236 5.39 -2.08 8.73
CA LEU A 236 4.94 -1.83 7.36
C LEU A 236 3.68 -0.97 7.42
N ALA A 237 3.52 -0.04 6.48
CA ALA A 237 2.31 0.74 6.36
C ALA A 237 2.00 1.10 4.90
N ASN A 238 0.72 1.04 4.57
CA ASN A 238 0.14 1.54 3.33
C ASN A 238 -0.69 2.76 3.68
N VAL A 239 -0.42 3.91 3.06
CA VAL A 239 -1.18 5.14 3.28
C VAL A 239 -1.72 5.64 1.95
N THR A 240 -3.03 5.57 1.79
CA THR A 240 -3.71 6.13 0.62
C THR A 240 -4.16 7.55 0.90
N VAL A 241 -3.88 8.45 -0.04
CA VAL A 241 -4.35 9.83 -0.04
C VAL A 241 -5.18 10.12 -1.27
N THR A 242 -6.15 11.03 -1.12
CA THR A 242 -6.95 11.58 -2.20
C THR A 242 -6.71 13.08 -2.32
N THR A 243 -6.44 13.60 -3.52
CA THR A 243 -6.33 15.05 -3.78
C THR A 243 -7.69 15.73 -3.74
N CYS A 244 -7.74 16.89 -3.08
CA CYS A 244 -8.94 17.70 -2.88
C CYS A 244 -8.94 18.95 -3.77
N TYR A 245 -9.05 18.73 -5.08
CA TYR A 245 -9.20 19.80 -6.06
C TYR A 245 -10.67 20.28 -6.16
N GLN A 246 -10.90 21.42 -6.78
CA GLN A 246 -12.24 22.02 -6.92
C GLN A 246 -13.25 21.11 -7.63
N GLY A 247 -14.46 21.00 -7.09
CA GLY A 247 -15.52 20.17 -7.64
C GLY A 247 -15.35 18.65 -7.46
N THR A 248 -14.32 18.20 -6.74
CA THR A 248 -14.24 16.78 -6.38
C THR A 248 -15.27 16.41 -5.31
N ALA A 249 -15.95 15.28 -5.52
CA ALA A 249 -16.93 14.75 -4.56
C ALA A 249 -16.29 13.91 -3.45
N SER A 250 -14.96 13.70 -3.48
CA SER A 250 -14.25 12.85 -2.52
C SER A 250 -13.69 13.58 -1.30
N CYS A 251 -13.90 14.90 -1.21
CA CYS A 251 -13.34 15.74 -0.16
C CYS A 251 -14.35 16.74 0.43
N ASP A 252 -15.63 16.38 0.54
CA ASP A 252 -16.73 17.23 1.00
C ASP A 252 -16.44 17.97 2.34
N GLY A 253 -15.55 17.44 3.18
CA GLY A 253 -15.08 18.07 4.42
C GLY A 253 -14.04 19.20 4.27
N VAL A 254 -13.52 19.44 3.06
CA VAL A 254 -12.64 20.58 2.75
C VAL A 254 -13.47 21.69 2.11
N PRO A 255 -13.47 22.93 2.64
CA PRO A 255 -14.16 24.06 2.02
C PRO A 255 -13.70 24.30 0.58
N GLU A 256 -14.62 24.58 -0.33
CA GLU A 256 -14.29 24.80 -1.75
C GLU A 256 -13.29 25.97 -1.95
N SER A 257 -13.33 26.97 -1.08
CA SER A 257 -12.38 28.10 -1.07
C SER A 257 -10.94 27.70 -0.78
N GLU A 258 -10.71 26.53 -0.19
CA GLU A 258 -9.38 25.99 0.10
C GLU A 258 -8.91 24.98 -0.96
N ARG A 259 -9.79 24.60 -1.89
CA ARG A 259 -9.46 23.68 -2.97
C ARG A 259 -8.92 24.46 -4.16
N LEU A 260 -7.90 23.90 -4.81
CA LEU A 260 -7.31 24.49 -6.00
C LEU A 260 -7.99 23.98 -7.29
N PRO A 261 -8.05 24.79 -8.36
CA PRO A 261 -8.58 24.34 -9.64
C PRO A 261 -7.80 23.14 -10.19
N ARG A 262 -8.54 22.17 -10.73
CA ARG A 262 -7.95 21.03 -11.44
C ARG A 262 -7.44 21.46 -12.81
N THR A 263 -6.16 21.25 -13.06
CA THR A 263 -5.51 21.48 -14.37
C THR A 263 -4.66 20.28 -14.75
N ALA A 264 -4.13 20.25 -15.98
CA ALA A 264 -3.25 19.17 -16.44
C ALA A 264 -1.95 19.03 -15.59
N ASN A 265 -1.55 20.11 -14.91
CA ASN A 265 -0.32 20.16 -14.11
C ASN A 265 -0.61 20.37 -12.63
N SER A 266 -1.86 20.30 -12.18
CA SER A 266 -2.16 20.47 -10.75
C SER A 266 -1.87 19.19 -9.99
N TYR A 267 -1.29 19.34 -8.80
CA TYR A 267 -0.83 18.25 -7.96
C TYR A 267 -0.89 18.65 -6.49
N SER A 268 -0.70 17.66 -5.61
CA SER A 268 -0.34 17.84 -4.22
C SER A 268 1.02 17.20 -3.94
N ALA A 269 1.95 17.96 -3.37
CA ALA A 269 3.20 17.42 -2.86
C ALA A 269 3.00 16.97 -1.41
N VAL A 270 3.15 15.68 -1.16
CA VAL A 270 2.91 15.07 0.15
C VAL A 270 4.15 14.32 0.61
N GLN A 271 4.56 14.58 1.85
CA GLN A 271 5.63 13.88 2.53
C GLN A 271 5.08 12.75 3.40
N PHE A 272 5.78 11.62 3.40
CA PHE A 272 5.45 10.44 4.21
C PHE A 272 6.70 9.97 4.97
N ARG A 273 6.54 9.58 6.24
CA ARG A 273 7.60 8.95 7.04
C ARG A 273 6.99 8.00 8.06
N LEU A 274 7.45 6.75 8.10
CA LEU A 274 7.07 5.78 9.13
C LEU A 274 7.97 5.95 10.35
N ASP A 275 7.38 6.10 11.53
CA ASP A 275 8.09 6.10 12.81
C ASP A 275 7.64 4.89 13.64
N VAL A 276 8.62 4.22 14.25
CA VAL A 276 8.40 3.18 15.26
C VAL A 276 8.97 3.66 16.59
N ILE A 277 8.16 3.63 17.63
CA ILE A 277 8.51 4.16 18.96
C ILE A 277 8.51 3.03 19.96
N GLN A 278 9.65 2.73 20.58
CA GLN A 278 9.71 1.85 21.74
C GLN A 278 9.40 2.67 23.00
N LEU A 279 8.49 2.17 23.83
CA LEU A 279 8.06 2.85 25.05
C LEU A 279 8.97 2.52 26.22
N GLY A 280 8.99 3.39 27.23
CA GLY A 280 9.64 3.11 28.52
C GLY A 280 8.95 1.95 29.27
N ALA A 281 9.56 1.49 30.36
CA ALA A 281 9.06 0.36 31.15
C ALA A 281 7.65 0.60 31.73
N ASP A 282 7.27 1.85 31.97
CA ASP A 282 5.94 2.26 32.41
C ASP A 282 4.91 2.36 31.27
N ASN A 283 5.35 2.15 30.03
CA ASN A 283 4.60 2.27 28.79
C ASN A 283 3.95 3.66 28.58
N SER A 284 4.43 4.72 29.25
CA SER A 284 3.78 6.04 29.23
C SER A 284 4.48 7.05 28.31
N HIS A 285 5.77 6.88 28.09
CA HIS A 285 6.61 7.80 27.32
C HIS A 285 7.41 7.06 26.24
N ALA A 286 7.83 7.80 25.21
CA ALA A 286 8.79 7.31 24.23
C ALA A 286 10.15 7.15 24.92
N CYS A 287 10.70 5.94 24.88
CA CYS A 287 12.07 5.67 25.29
C CYS A 287 13.01 5.82 24.10
N TYR A 288 12.64 5.23 22.96
CA TYR A 288 13.39 5.33 21.70
C TYR A 288 12.43 5.55 20.53
N THR A 289 12.85 6.34 19.53
CA THR A 289 12.09 6.55 18.28
C THR A 289 13.00 6.31 17.09
N ALA A 290 12.62 5.37 16.23
CA ALA A 290 13.28 5.05 14.97
C ALA A 290 12.46 5.60 13.79
N PRO A 291 12.82 6.79 13.26
CA PRO A 291 12.21 7.31 12.04
C PRO A 291 12.82 6.65 10.80
N ALA A 292 11.97 6.25 9.85
CA ALA A 292 12.38 5.90 8.50
C ALA A 292 12.78 7.14 7.68
N THR A 293 13.24 6.92 6.45
CA THR A 293 13.51 8.03 5.52
C THR A 293 12.21 8.70 5.10
N THR A 294 12.17 10.03 5.12
CA THR A 294 11.04 10.79 4.57
C THR A 294 11.05 10.71 3.05
N VAL A 295 9.93 10.35 2.45
CA VAL A 295 9.71 10.39 1.00
C VAL A 295 8.74 11.50 0.64
N THR A 296 8.99 12.21 -0.46
CA THR A 296 8.07 13.22 -1.00
C THR A 296 7.53 12.73 -2.34
N ASN A 297 6.21 12.74 -2.50
CA ASN A 297 5.55 12.35 -3.74
C ASN A 297 4.64 13.46 -4.24
N ASN A 298 4.65 13.68 -5.55
CA ASN A 298 3.69 14.55 -6.23
C ASN A 298 2.51 13.70 -6.70
N VAL A 299 1.35 13.92 -6.11
CA VAL A 299 0.10 13.27 -6.48
C VAL A 299 -0.64 14.19 -7.43
N ARG A 300 -0.80 13.81 -8.70
CA ARG A 300 -1.55 14.65 -9.64
C ARG A 300 -3.03 14.65 -9.28
N ASP A 301 -3.68 15.80 -9.45
CA ASP A 301 -5.11 15.93 -9.14
C ASP A 301 -5.99 15.08 -10.07
N ASP A 302 -5.55 14.84 -11.31
CA ASP A 302 -6.26 13.97 -12.23
C ASP A 302 -6.10 12.48 -11.89
N ALA A 303 -4.94 12.08 -11.33
CA ALA A 303 -4.70 10.76 -10.77
C ALA A 303 -5.54 10.52 -9.51
N HIS A 304 -5.99 11.57 -8.82
CA HIS A 304 -6.96 11.59 -7.71
C HIS A 304 -6.57 10.81 -6.44
N HIS A 305 -6.22 9.53 -6.56
CA HIS A 305 -5.75 8.65 -5.50
C HIS A 305 -4.26 8.31 -5.65
N TYR A 306 -3.57 8.18 -4.52
CA TYR A 306 -2.19 7.67 -4.46
C TYR A 306 -1.95 6.91 -3.17
N THR A 307 -1.29 5.75 -3.26
CA THR A 307 -0.83 4.99 -2.08
C THR A 307 0.68 5.09 -1.93
N ALA A 308 1.12 5.49 -0.74
CA ALA A 308 2.51 5.39 -0.30
C ALA A 308 2.74 4.07 0.44
N TYR A 309 3.84 3.39 0.10
CA TYR A 309 4.29 2.15 0.72
C TYR A 309 5.48 2.46 1.62
N LEU A 310 5.38 2.11 2.90
CA LEU A 310 6.38 2.43 3.92
C LEU A 310 6.78 1.17 4.67
N GLY A 311 8.06 1.07 5.00
CA GLY A 311 8.59 -0.02 5.79
C GLY A 311 9.85 0.38 6.54
N THR A 312 10.05 -0.20 7.72
CA THR A 312 11.27 -0.05 8.50
C THR A 312 11.49 -1.24 9.44
N THR A 313 12.73 -1.48 9.81
CA THR A 313 13.15 -2.53 10.74
C THR A 313 13.94 -1.87 11.86
N VAL A 314 13.66 -2.24 13.11
CA VAL A 314 14.18 -1.59 14.31
C VAL A 314 14.66 -2.63 15.30
N THR A 315 15.88 -2.48 15.80
CA THR A 315 16.41 -3.31 16.89
C THR A 315 15.71 -2.94 18.20
N VAL A 316 15.32 -3.95 18.98
CA VAL A 316 14.75 -3.78 20.32
C VAL A 316 15.85 -3.28 21.26
N ASP A 317 15.64 -2.11 21.88
CA ASP A 317 16.53 -1.59 22.92
C ASP A 317 16.20 -2.27 24.26
N PRO A 318 17.13 -3.04 24.85
CA PRO A 318 16.89 -3.74 26.11
C PRO A 318 16.78 -2.81 27.32
N SER A 319 17.15 -1.53 27.20
CA SER A 319 16.97 -0.53 28.26
C SER A 319 15.55 0.07 28.29
N CYS A 320 14.77 -0.15 27.23
CA CYS A 320 13.38 0.28 27.12
C CYS A 320 12.40 -0.81 27.59
N GLY A 321 11.11 -0.48 27.57
CA GLY A 321 10.02 -1.44 27.84
C GLY A 321 9.73 -2.37 26.67
N SER A 322 8.73 -3.24 26.87
CA SER A 322 8.37 -4.29 25.90
C SER A 322 7.31 -3.87 24.86
N MET A 323 6.97 -2.58 24.80
CA MET A 323 5.88 -2.05 24.00
C MET A 323 6.38 -1.13 22.89
N PHE A 324 5.74 -1.21 21.73
CA PHE A 324 5.93 -0.29 20.62
C PHE A 324 4.65 0.44 20.24
N LEU A 325 4.82 1.61 19.64
CA LEU A 325 3.83 2.31 18.84
C LEU A 325 4.33 2.44 17.41
N MET A 326 3.40 2.41 16.46
CA MET A 326 3.64 2.75 15.06
C MET A 326 2.87 4.02 14.73
N ARG A 327 3.47 4.91 13.94
CA ARG A 327 2.77 6.07 13.38
C ARG A 327 3.35 6.44 12.02
N VAL A 328 2.53 7.01 11.15
CA VAL A 328 3.00 7.55 9.87
C VAL A 328 2.83 9.06 9.87
N TYR A 329 3.93 9.78 9.79
CA TYR A 329 3.92 11.22 9.53
C TYR A 329 3.48 11.46 8.08
N VAL A 330 2.46 12.29 7.90
CA VAL A 330 1.99 12.75 6.60
C VAL A 330 1.92 14.27 6.64
N LYS A 331 2.63 14.93 5.70
CA LYS A 331 2.68 16.39 5.62
C LYS A 331 2.34 16.86 4.21
N HIS A 332 1.42 17.80 4.12
CA HIS A 332 1.19 18.56 2.90
C HIS A 332 2.29 19.63 2.75
N VAL A 333 2.98 19.61 1.61
CA VAL A 333 4.06 20.55 1.30
C VAL A 333 3.55 21.70 0.44
N SER A 334 2.79 21.39 -0.62
CA SER A 334 2.24 22.38 -1.56
C SER A 334 1.16 21.77 -2.44
N GLY A 335 0.34 22.63 -3.07
CA GLY A 335 -0.67 22.21 -4.03
C GLY A 335 -2.04 22.01 -3.42
N SER A 336 -2.84 21.12 -4.01
CA SER A 336 -4.20 20.83 -3.54
C SER A 336 -4.14 20.16 -2.16
N PRO A 337 -5.05 20.49 -1.21
CA PRO A 337 -5.18 19.74 0.03
C PRO A 337 -5.39 18.25 -0.26
N VAL A 338 -5.12 17.38 0.72
CA VAL A 338 -5.37 15.95 0.58
C VAL A 338 -6.18 15.41 1.74
N LYS A 339 -7.03 14.44 1.43
CA LYS A 339 -7.70 13.56 2.37
C LYS A 339 -6.82 12.33 2.58
N ILE A 340 -6.65 11.90 3.83
CA ILE A 340 -6.10 10.58 4.13
C ILE A 340 -7.26 9.60 4.11
N ASP A 341 -7.27 8.70 3.12
CA ASP A 341 -8.29 7.66 3.03
C ASP A 341 -8.09 6.66 4.15
N GLY A 342 -9.19 6.22 4.74
CA GLY A 342 -9.13 5.26 5.83
C GLY A 342 -10.01 4.05 5.60
N VAL A 343 -10.75 3.65 6.63
CA VAL A 343 -11.69 2.53 6.51
C VAL A 343 -12.95 2.98 5.76
N GLN A 344 -13.21 2.34 4.62
CA GLN A 344 -14.41 2.43 3.79
C GLN A 344 -15.03 1.04 3.73
N GLU A 345 -15.75 0.66 4.79
CA GLU A 345 -16.22 -0.72 5.01
C GLU A 345 -16.75 -1.36 3.71
N PRO A 346 -16.20 -2.50 3.29
CA PRO A 346 -15.29 -3.37 4.05
C PRO A 346 -13.78 -3.10 3.91
N SER A 347 -13.41 -2.02 3.21
CA SER A 347 -12.04 -1.67 2.76
C SER A 347 -11.25 -0.90 3.78
N SER A 348 -9.97 -1.25 3.94
CA SER A 348 -8.97 -0.46 4.65
C SER A 348 -7.94 0.03 3.63
N LEU A 349 -8.03 1.32 3.27
CA LEU A 349 -7.13 1.94 2.28
C LEU A 349 -5.85 2.50 2.92
N THR A 350 -5.87 2.66 4.25
CA THR A 350 -4.69 3.00 5.05
C THR A 350 -4.61 2.05 6.24
N ASN A 351 -3.58 1.22 6.23
CA ASN A 351 -3.36 0.15 7.19
C ASN A 351 -1.86 -0.02 7.49
N GLY A 352 -1.55 -0.75 8.55
CA GLY A 352 -0.17 -1.12 8.84
C GLY A 352 -0.06 -2.41 9.64
N ILE A 353 1.16 -2.93 9.71
CA ILE A 353 1.48 -4.21 10.33
C ILE A 353 2.78 -4.03 11.11
N MET A 354 2.84 -4.61 12.32
CA MET A 354 4.10 -4.82 13.03
C MET A 354 4.32 -6.29 13.32
N MET A 355 5.55 -6.77 13.13
CA MET A 355 5.93 -8.18 13.24
C MET A 355 7.21 -8.35 14.07
N ASN A 356 7.31 -9.50 14.73
CA ASN A 356 8.51 -9.96 15.43
C ASN A 356 9.46 -10.58 14.41
N LEU A 357 10.74 -10.18 14.40
CA LEU A 357 11.80 -10.81 13.60
C LEU A 357 12.81 -11.57 14.47
#